data_AF-A0A2V5P475-F1
#
_entry.id   AF-A0A2V5P475-F1
#
_cell.length_a   1.000
_cell.length_b   1.000
_cell.length_c   1.000
_cell.angle_alpha   90.00
_cell.angle_beta   90.00
_cell.angle_gamma   90.00
#
_symmetry.space_group_name_H-M   'P 1'
#
loop_
_entity.id
_entity.type
_entity.pdbx_description
1 polymer ?
#
loop_
_entity_poly.entity_id
_entity_poly.type
_entity_poly.pdbx_seq_one_letter_code
_entity_poly.pdbx_strand_id
1 'polypeptide(L)'
;MSIYRRVLRYYRPFLWQTIFGLCLAFFGIGLNLLKPWPFKIIVDDFLRAGSAIRADWRKWVLLLCLALIGLQLLWGIINWITNYLFVKIGLQALLRLRTDLYSHLQRLSLKFHDARRSSDSSFRVAYDSQSIQTIYNKGFTNIFGSVITLIGTFVIMLQLDWQLTLVSLGIVPLVVGSIYLFAHRIRSESTSIQEHESAVLAQAQEGLSSIRMVHAFGREEFEVRQFQQQAWQSLQANLRLTLTNVNSALVISTLMVVGTAVMYYIGTLHVLAGTLSLGSLLVFSAYLLMLYQPLESLTYTAWAMEGATAGAKRCFEVLDRQDDVVDSPDAVAISKSLDWRVELEPGRVHCLVSCHGFTIRHRVRSHLMAATFARSQRKVCEHRSRLCCRTRCCSRQRFAKTSAMAGRTRPKTKLLRRRVGRRPTSLFGKCLRDTTALSAKGADILASVNGSASGSREHF
;
A
#
# COMPACT_ATOMS: atom_id res chain seq x y z
N MET A 1 -20.66 -0.59 -4.61
CA MET A 1 -20.11 0.75 -4.26
C MET A 1 -18.76 0.91 -4.91
N SER A 2 -18.46 2.05 -5.54
CA SER A 2 -17.13 2.29 -6.13
C SER A 2 -16.03 2.21 -5.06
N ILE A 3 -14.91 1.56 -5.38
CA ILE A 3 -13.76 1.38 -4.47
C ILE A 3 -13.29 2.73 -3.91
N TYR A 4 -13.29 3.77 -4.73
CA TYR A 4 -12.96 5.14 -4.35
C TYR A 4 -13.78 5.65 -3.15
N ARG A 5 -15.11 5.40 -3.12
CA ARG A 5 -15.97 5.83 -2.01
C ARG A 5 -15.62 5.12 -0.70
N ARG A 6 -15.17 3.86 -0.77
CA ARG A 6 -14.72 3.11 0.42
C ARG A 6 -13.38 3.61 0.92
N VAL A 7 -12.45 3.92 0.00
CA VAL A 7 -11.18 4.55 0.32
C VAL A 7 -11.39 5.91 1.00
N LEU A 8 -12.25 6.75 0.45
CA LEU A 8 -12.60 8.06 1.01
C LEU A 8 -13.15 7.98 2.46
N ARG A 9 -13.79 6.87 2.85
CA ARG A 9 -14.27 6.66 4.22
C ARG A 9 -13.13 6.59 5.24
N TYR A 10 -11.97 6.06 4.86
CA TYR A 10 -10.78 6.04 5.74
C TYR A 10 -10.18 7.43 5.97
N TYR A 11 -10.42 8.38 5.05
CA TYR A 11 -9.97 9.76 5.13
C TYR A 11 -10.94 10.71 5.83
N ARG A 12 -12.20 10.30 6.08
CA ARG A 12 -13.21 11.09 6.83
C ARG A 12 -12.71 11.77 8.11
N PRO A 13 -11.92 11.13 8.99
CA PRO A 13 -11.47 11.77 10.22
C PRO A 13 -10.42 12.87 10.00
N PHE A 14 -9.83 12.94 8.80
CA PHE A 14 -8.76 13.87 8.45
C PHE A 14 -9.20 14.95 7.46
N LEU A 15 -10.50 15.07 7.18
CA LEU A 15 -11.03 16.00 6.17
C LEU A 15 -10.62 17.45 6.41
N TRP A 16 -10.60 17.90 7.67
CA TRP A 16 -10.16 19.26 8.01
C TRP A 16 -8.69 19.50 7.64
N GLN A 17 -7.82 18.51 7.92
CA GLN A 17 -6.41 18.57 7.56
C GLN A 17 -6.21 18.51 6.04
N THR A 18 -7.02 17.71 5.33
CA THR A 18 -7.01 17.66 3.86
C THR A 18 -7.42 18.99 3.25
N ILE A 19 -8.49 19.63 3.74
CA ILE A 19 -8.97 20.93 3.25
C ILE A 19 -7.92 22.00 3.52
N PHE A 20 -7.36 22.05 4.74
CA PHE A 20 -6.28 22.98 5.07
C PHE A 20 -5.07 22.80 4.15
N GLY A 21 -4.64 21.55 3.91
CA GLY A 21 -3.57 21.25 2.96
C GLY A 21 -3.90 21.65 1.53
N LEU A 22 -5.16 21.52 1.10
CA LEU A 22 -5.63 21.91 -0.22
C LEU A 22 -5.60 23.44 -0.42
N CYS A 23 -6.06 24.19 0.58
CA CYS A 23 -5.99 25.65 0.59
C CYS A 23 -4.54 26.13 0.58
N LEU A 24 -3.67 25.48 1.37
CA LEU A 24 -2.25 25.80 1.42
C LEU A 24 -1.55 25.48 0.10
N ALA A 25 -1.91 24.36 -0.54
CA ALA A 25 -1.45 24.00 -1.88
C ALA A 25 -1.88 25.03 -2.93
N PHE A 26 -3.16 25.45 -2.90
CA PHE A 26 -3.68 26.47 -3.81
C PHE A 26 -2.90 27.79 -3.68
N PHE A 27 -2.66 28.24 -2.45
CA PHE A 27 -1.85 29.43 -2.19
C PHE A 27 -0.40 29.24 -2.64
N GLY A 28 0.18 28.05 -2.43
CA GLY A 28 1.51 27.69 -2.93
C GLY A 28 1.61 27.71 -4.46
N ILE A 29 0.57 27.28 -5.17
CA ILE A 29 0.51 27.37 -6.64
C ILE A 29 0.47 28.83 -7.07
N GLY A 30 -0.36 29.66 -6.42
CA GLY A 30 -0.41 31.11 -6.68
C GLY A 30 0.96 31.79 -6.51
N LEU A 31 1.67 31.48 -5.42
CA LEU A 31 3.03 31.99 -5.21
C LEU A 31 4.03 31.47 -6.24
N ASN A 32 3.89 30.21 -6.69
CA ASN A 32 4.74 29.65 -7.74
C ASN A 32 4.57 30.40 -9.06
N LEU A 33 3.31 30.65 -9.43
CA LEU A 33 2.95 31.42 -10.62
C LEU A 33 3.44 32.87 -10.53
N LEU A 34 3.56 33.45 -9.33
CA LEU A 34 4.06 34.81 -9.15
C LEU A 34 5.58 34.93 -9.29
N LYS A 35 6.34 33.84 -9.17
CA LYS A 35 7.82 33.86 -9.19
C LYS A 35 8.46 34.52 -10.41
N PRO A 36 7.97 34.34 -11.65
CA PRO A 36 8.60 34.95 -12.82
C PRO A 36 8.35 36.47 -12.91
N TRP A 37 7.36 37.03 -12.20
CA TRP A 37 6.94 38.42 -12.37
C TRP A 37 7.96 39.45 -11.84
N PRO A 38 8.56 39.30 -10.65
CA PRO A 38 9.62 40.21 -10.22
C PRO A 38 10.80 40.23 -11.19
N PHE A 39 11.09 39.10 -11.83
CA PHE A 39 12.13 39.03 -12.87
C PHE A 39 11.75 39.82 -14.12
N LYS A 40 10.48 39.80 -14.54
CA LYS A 40 9.97 40.67 -15.62
C LYS A 40 10.23 42.14 -15.35
N ILE A 41 9.90 42.60 -14.15
CA ILE A 41 10.04 44.01 -13.72
C ILE A 41 11.51 44.41 -13.77
N ILE A 42 12.41 43.55 -13.29
CA ILE A 42 13.86 43.79 -13.39
C ILE A 42 14.28 43.94 -14.85
N VAL A 43 13.80 43.10 -15.75
CA VAL A 43 14.25 43.12 -17.15
C VAL A 43 13.65 44.32 -17.91
N ASP A 44 12.33 44.51 -17.82
CA ASP A 44 11.64 45.54 -18.60
C ASP A 44 11.98 46.96 -18.13
N ASP A 45 12.08 47.20 -16.82
CA ASP A 45 12.34 48.55 -16.30
C ASP A 45 13.83 48.93 -16.37
N PHE A 46 14.75 47.99 -16.18
CA PHE A 46 16.19 48.31 -16.15
C PHE A 46 16.88 48.27 -17.52
N LEU A 47 16.42 47.44 -18.47
CA LEU A 47 17.01 47.40 -19.81
C LEU A 47 16.39 48.42 -20.78
N ARG A 48 15.17 48.88 -20.50
CA ARG A 48 14.40 49.73 -21.44
C ARG A 48 14.30 51.20 -21.01
N ALA A 49 14.36 51.52 -19.72
CA ALA A 49 14.24 52.91 -19.24
C ALA A 49 15.60 53.57 -18.96
N GLY A 50 16.08 54.33 -19.95
CA GLY A 50 17.33 55.10 -19.86
C GLY A 50 17.34 56.33 -18.93
N SER A 51 16.34 56.63 -18.09
CA SER A 51 16.30 57.99 -17.50
C SER A 51 15.69 58.26 -16.12
N ALA A 52 15.08 57.32 -15.36
CA ALA A 52 14.42 57.70 -14.09
C ALA A 52 15.01 57.08 -12.79
N ILE A 53 15.72 55.94 -12.85
CA ILE A 53 16.10 55.16 -11.64
C ILE A 53 17.58 55.39 -11.21
N ARG A 54 18.28 56.37 -11.79
CA ARG A 54 19.74 56.49 -11.65
C ARG A 54 20.26 56.79 -10.22
N ALA A 55 19.44 57.33 -9.32
CA ALA A 55 19.90 57.68 -7.97
C ALA A 55 19.83 56.51 -6.95
N ASP A 56 18.90 55.56 -7.10
CA ASP A 56 18.65 54.48 -6.12
C ASP A 56 18.59 53.07 -6.73
N TRP A 57 19.00 52.90 -8.00
CA TRP A 57 18.95 51.61 -8.72
C TRP A 57 19.51 50.43 -7.92
N ARG A 58 20.60 50.66 -7.19
CA ARG A 58 21.29 49.64 -6.40
C ARG A 58 20.44 49.14 -5.22
N LYS A 59 19.63 50.02 -4.60
CA LYS A 59 18.70 49.66 -3.53
C LYS A 59 17.48 48.94 -4.09
N TRP A 60 16.93 49.39 -5.21
CA TRP A 60 15.78 48.74 -5.86
C TRP A 60 16.10 47.33 -6.37
N VAL A 61 17.26 47.15 -6.99
CA VAL A 61 17.74 45.81 -7.41
C VAL A 61 17.95 44.92 -6.19
N LEU A 62 18.58 45.43 -5.12
CA LEU A 62 18.78 44.65 -3.89
C LEU A 62 17.45 44.24 -3.25
N LEU A 63 16.46 45.14 -3.22
CA LEU A 63 15.12 44.87 -2.71
C LEU A 63 14.39 43.82 -3.56
N LEU A 64 14.47 43.89 -4.89
CA LEU A 64 13.88 42.90 -5.79
C LEU A 64 14.56 41.52 -5.66
N CYS A 65 15.89 41.48 -5.54
CA CYS A 65 16.63 40.25 -5.26
C CYS A 65 16.22 39.65 -3.90
N LEU A 66 16.10 40.49 -2.86
CA LEU A 66 15.62 40.05 -1.55
C LEU A 66 14.18 39.54 -1.61
N ALA A 67 13.31 40.18 -2.40
CA ALA A 67 11.94 39.77 -2.63
C ALA A 67 11.86 38.43 -3.37
N LEU A 68 12.71 38.18 -4.37
CA LEU A 68 12.82 36.89 -5.05
C LEU A 68 13.23 35.77 -4.08
N ILE A 69 14.24 36.02 -3.22
CA ILE A 69 14.67 35.07 -2.20
C ILE A 69 13.53 34.83 -1.20
N GLY A 70 12.89 35.89 -0.71
CA GLY A 70 11.76 35.81 0.21
C GLY A 70 10.58 35.02 -0.36
N LEU A 71 10.22 35.26 -1.62
CA LEU A 71 9.16 34.54 -2.32
C LEU A 71 9.51 33.06 -2.51
N GLN A 72 10.75 32.75 -2.88
CA GLN A 72 11.23 31.38 -3.04
C GLN A 72 11.23 30.62 -1.70
N LEU A 73 11.69 31.26 -0.62
CA LEU A 73 11.67 30.69 0.73
C LEU A 73 10.24 30.45 1.21
N LEU A 74 9.36 31.46 1.06
CA LEU A 74 7.95 31.35 1.45
C LEU A 74 7.25 30.21 0.70
N TRP A 75 7.42 30.16 -0.63
CA TRP A 75 6.91 29.06 -1.44
C TRP A 75 7.49 27.70 -1.00
N GLY A 76 8.79 27.64 -0.72
CA GLY A 76 9.46 26.41 -0.26
C GLY A 76 8.90 25.89 1.06
N ILE A 77 8.68 26.79 2.03
CA ILE A 77 8.07 26.47 3.33
C ILE A 77 6.63 25.97 3.14
N ILE A 78 5.82 26.67 2.34
CA ILE A 78 4.44 26.29 2.03
C ILE A 78 4.39 24.91 1.37
N ASN A 79 5.25 24.67 0.38
CA ASN A 79 5.34 23.40 -0.32
C ASN A 79 5.78 22.28 0.63
N TRP A 80 6.74 22.54 1.52
CA TRP A 80 7.19 21.58 2.51
C TRP A 80 6.09 21.19 3.51
N ILE A 81 5.39 22.18 4.09
CA ILE A 81 4.26 21.94 5.01
C ILE A 81 3.15 21.16 4.30
N THR A 82 2.81 21.55 3.08
CA THR A 82 1.78 20.91 2.27
C THR A 82 2.12 19.44 1.98
N ASN A 83 3.35 19.16 1.53
CA ASN A 83 3.81 17.80 1.27
C ASN A 83 3.82 16.95 2.55
N TYR A 84 4.35 17.50 3.65
CA TYR A 84 4.36 16.81 4.93
C TYR A 84 2.94 16.44 5.37
N LEU A 85 1.99 17.37 5.26
CA LEU A 85 0.61 17.16 5.67
C LEU A 85 -0.07 16.06 4.83
N PHE A 86 0.08 16.09 3.50
CA PHE A 86 -0.49 15.06 2.63
C PHE A 86 0.13 13.68 2.88
N VAL A 87 1.46 13.59 3.00
CA VAL A 87 2.14 12.33 3.30
C VAL A 87 1.70 11.78 4.66
N LYS A 88 1.62 12.63 5.69
CA LYS A 88 1.15 12.25 7.03
C LYS A 88 -0.26 11.68 7.00
N ILE A 89 -1.21 12.36 6.34
CA ILE A 89 -2.60 11.89 6.22
C ILE A 89 -2.64 10.55 5.47
N GLY A 90 -1.87 10.42 4.37
CA GLY A 90 -1.75 9.18 3.62
C GLY A 90 -1.24 8.01 4.47
N LEU A 91 -0.21 8.24 5.29
CA LEU A 91 0.35 7.22 6.20
C LEU A 91 -0.60 6.85 7.34
N GLN A 92 -1.35 7.82 7.88
CA GLN A 92 -2.34 7.54 8.92
C GLN A 92 -3.52 6.71 8.41
N ALA A 93 -3.98 6.97 7.19
CA ALA A 93 -4.99 6.14 6.53
C ALA A 93 -4.46 4.73 6.23
N LEU A 94 -3.20 4.62 5.76
CA LEU A 94 -2.52 3.33 5.57
C LEU A 94 -2.43 2.53 6.87
N LEU A 95 -2.06 3.17 7.97
CA LEU A 95 -2.00 2.54 9.29
C LEU A 95 -3.36 1.95 9.67
N ARG A 96 -4.44 2.72 9.55
CA ARG A 96 -5.80 2.25 9.86
C ARG A 96 -6.21 1.06 8.99
N LEU A 97 -5.98 1.13 7.68
CA LEU A 97 -6.30 0.03 6.78
C LEU A 97 -5.51 -1.25 7.13
N ARG A 98 -4.21 -1.13 7.44
CA ARG A 98 -3.37 -2.26 7.89
C ARG A 98 -3.88 -2.85 9.19
N THR A 99 -4.25 -2.02 10.17
CA THR A 99 -4.81 -2.49 11.44
C THR A 99 -6.14 -3.22 11.23
N ASP A 100 -7.04 -2.68 10.41
CA ASP A 100 -8.32 -3.31 10.10
C ASP A 100 -8.13 -4.66 9.40
N LEU A 101 -7.31 -4.71 8.34
CA LEU A 101 -6.96 -5.92 7.62
C LEU A 101 -6.37 -6.99 8.54
N TYR A 102 -5.40 -6.61 9.35
CA TYR A 102 -4.74 -7.52 10.28
C TYR A 102 -5.72 -8.05 11.35
N SER A 103 -6.54 -7.16 11.90
CA SER A 103 -7.56 -7.53 12.90
C SER A 103 -8.62 -8.46 12.32
N HIS A 104 -8.98 -8.28 11.05
CA HIS A 104 -9.94 -9.12 10.34
C HIS A 104 -9.34 -10.50 10.04
N LEU A 105 -8.12 -10.54 9.49
CA LEU A 105 -7.39 -11.80 9.24
C LEU A 105 -7.23 -12.68 10.49
N GLN A 106 -7.05 -12.07 11.67
CA GLN A 106 -7.00 -12.80 12.94
C GLN A 106 -8.36 -13.39 13.37
N ARG A 107 -9.49 -12.84 12.91
CA ARG A 107 -10.84 -13.32 13.24
C ARG A 107 -11.29 -14.45 12.32
N LEU A 108 -10.76 -14.48 11.09
CA LEU A 108 -11.12 -15.50 10.11
C LEU A 108 -10.85 -16.93 10.60
N SER A 109 -11.66 -17.86 10.08
CA SER A 109 -11.61 -19.28 10.43
C SER A 109 -10.27 -19.93 10.03
N LEU A 110 -9.86 -21.00 10.71
CA LEU A 110 -8.66 -21.76 10.30
C LEU A 110 -8.81 -22.32 8.88
N LYS A 111 -10.03 -22.61 8.44
CA LYS A 111 -10.31 -23.09 7.08
C LYS A 111 -9.84 -22.09 6.01
N PHE A 112 -9.95 -20.79 6.26
CA PHE A 112 -9.42 -19.77 5.35
C PHE A 112 -7.89 -19.83 5.27
N HIS A 113 -7.23 -19.97 6.42
CA HIS A 113 -5.78 -20.05 6.53
C HIS A 113 -5.20 -21.37 5.97
N ASP A 114 -5.97 -22.45 6.02
CA ASP A 114 -5.57 -23.73 5.42
C ASP A 114 -5.76 -23.73 3.89
N ALA A 115 -6.74 -22.97 3.37
CA ALA A 115 -7.05 -22.88 1.95
C ALA A 115 -6.16 -21.90 1.17
N ARG A 116 -5.43 -21.00 1.86
CA ARG A 116 -4.55 -20.01 1.24
C ARG A 116 -3.14 -20.08 1.81
N ARG A 117 -2.13 -19.82 0.99
CA ARG A 117 -0.74 -19.68 1.46
C ARG A 117 -0.66 -18.48 2.41
N SER A 118 -0.10 -18.69 3.61
CA SER A 118 0.09 -17.63 4.62
C SER A 118 0.80 -16.38 4.04
N SER A 119 1.71 -16.58 3.09
CA SER A 119 2.42 -15.52 2.38
C SER A 119 1.50 -14.57 1.59
N ASP A 120 0.37 -15.04 1.01
CA ASP A 120 -0.60 -14.19 0.29
C ASP A 120 -1.26 -13.19 1.26
N SER A 121 -1.63 -13.64 2.46
CA SER A 121 -2.23 -12.77 3.48
C SER A 121 -1.24 -11.71 3.97
N SER A 122 0.01 -12.11 4.23
CA SER A 122 1.07 -11.17 4.62
C SER A 122 1.37 -10.15 3.51
N PHE A 123 1.40 -10.59 2.25
CA PHE A 123 1.60 -9.70 1.10
C PHE A 123 0.48 -8.67 0.97
N ARG A 124 -0.79 -9.08 1.11
CA ARG A 124 -1.95 -8.17 1.08
C ARG A 124 -1.88 -7.10 2.17
N VAL A 125 -1.43 -7.46 3.37
CA VAL A 125 -1.25 -6.51 4.48
C VAL A 125 -0.06 -5.59 4.24
N ALA A 126 1.07 -6.09 3.75
CA ALA A 126 2.28 -5.30 3.57
C ALA A 126 2.21 -4.38 2.35
N TYR A 127 1.89 -4.94 1.18
CA TYR A 127 2.02 -4.27 -0.12
C TYR A 127 0.68 -3.76 -0.65
N ASP A 128 -0.36 -4.58 -0.71
CA ASP A 128 -1.64 -4.14 -1.29
C ASP A 128 -2.27 -3.00 -0.49
N SER A 129 -2.10 -2.99 0.83
CA SER A 129 -2.59 -1.90 1.70
C SER A 129 -2.01 -0.53 1.32
N GLN A 130 -0.78 -0.47 0.78
CA GLN A 130 -0.13 0.77 0.36
C GLN A 130 -0.86 1.48 -0.78
N SER A 131 -1.71 0.74 -1.51
CA SER A 131 -2.58 1.29 -2.54
C SER A 131 -3.43 2.46 -2.04
N ILE A 132 -3.87 2.45 -0.77
CA ILE A 132 -4.69 3.54 -0.22
C ILE A 132 -3.92 4.87 -0.22
N GLN A 133 -2.64 4.82 0.14
CA GLN A 133 -1.76 5.98 0.15
C GLN A 133 -1.49 6.48 -1.27
N THR A 134 -1.27 5.56 -2.22
CA THR A 134 -1.08 5.91 -3.62
C THR A 134 -2.30 6.60 -4.21
N ILE A 135 -3.51 6.07 -3.98
CA ILE A 135 -4.78 6.68 -4.43
C ILE A 135 -4.93 8.11 -3.92
N TYR A 136 -4.57 8.35 -2.66
CA TYR A 136 -4.68 9.68 -2.07
C TYR A 136 -3.60 10.65 -2.55
N ASN A 137 -2.32 10.29 -2.40
CA ASN A 137 -1.20 11.18 -2.72
C ASN A 137 -1.07 11.42 -4.23
N LYS A 138 -1.07 10.34 -5.03
CA LYS A 138 -0.94 10.46 -6.49
C LYS A 138 -2.29 10.78 -7.12
N GLY A 139 -3.39 10.21 -6.64
CA GLY A 139 -4.68 10.40 -7.31
C GLY A 139 -5.30 11.72 -6.96
N PHE A 140 -5.64 11.92 -5.70
CA PHE A 140 -6.36 13.14 -5.28
C PHE A 140 -5.45 14.36 -5.30
N THR A 141 -4.35 14.34 -4.54
CA THR A 141 -3.49 15.52 -4.35
C THR A 141 -2.76 15.93 -5.64
N ASN A 142 -2.12 14.97 -6.34
CA ASN A 142 -1.34 15.30 -7.54
C ASN A 142 -2.21 15.74 -8.72
N ILE A 143 -3.33 15.05 -8.99
CA ILE A 143 -4.25 15.45 -10.08
C ILE A 143 -4.81 16.84 -9.79
N PHE A 144 -5.27 17.09 -8.57
CA PHE A 144 -5.80 18.40 -8.20
C PHE A 144 -4.76 19.51 -8.37
N GLY A 145 -3.54 19.31 -7.84
CA GLY A 145 -2.46 20.29 -7.96
C GLY A 145 -2.03 20.52 -9.42
N SER A 146 -1.93 19.44 -10.20
CA SER A 146 -1.55 19.50 -11.61
C SER A 146 -2.60 20.19 -12.46
N VAL A 147 -3.89 19.90 -12.27
CA VAL A 147 -4.99 20.55 -13.00
C VAL A 147 -5.05 22.04 -12.69
N ILE A 148 -4.93 22.45 -11.43
CA ILE A 148 -4.95 23.87 -11.05
C ILE A 148 -3.73 24.61 -11.61
N THR A 149 -2.55 24.00 -11.53
CA THR A 149 -1.34 24.58 -12.10
C THR A 149 -1.45 24.70 -13.61
N LEU A 150 -1.96 23.67 -14.29
CA LEU A 150 -2.16 23.69 -15.75
C LEU A 150 -3.13 24.79 -16.17
N ILE A 151 -4.30 24.90 -15.52
CA ILE A 151 -5.30 25.94 -15.80
C ILE A 151 -4.73 27.32 -15.49
N GLY A 152 -4.10 27.50 -14.32
CA GLY A 152 -3.53 28.79 -13.92
C GLY A 152 -2.45 29.28 -14.87
N THR A 153 -1.51 28.40 -15.23
CA THR A 153 -0.46 28.70 -16.21
C THR A 153 -1.04 29.00 -17.59
N PHE A 154 -2.01 28.21 -18.05
CA PHE A 154 -2.67 28.43 -19.35
C PHE A 154 -3.38 29.78 -19.43
N VAL A 155 -4.14 30.16 -18.39
CA VAL A 155 -4.84 31.45 -18.33
C VAL A 155 -3.84 32.61 -18.36
N ILE A 156 -2.73 32.52 -17.62
CA ILE A 156 -1.71 33.58 -17.61
C ILE A 156 -1.00 33.68 -18.96
N MET A 157 -0.66 32.55 -19.59
CA MET A 157 -0.03 32.54 -20.93
C MET A 157 -0.95 33.20 -21.96
N LEU A 158 -2.25 32.88 -21.93
CA LEU A 158 -3.24 33.46 -22.84
C LEU A 158 -3.43 34.97 -22.65
N GLN A 159 -3.29 35.46 -21.42
CA GLN A 159 -3.30 36.90 -21.11
C GLN A 159 -2.03 37.63 -21.58
N LEU A 160 -0.88 36.95 -21.64
CA LEU A 160 0.37 37.53 -22.13
C LEU A 160 0.35 37.68 -23.64
N ASP A 161 0.15 36.58 -24.36
CA ASP A 161 0.04 36.57 -25.83
C ASP A 161 -0.67 35.29 -26.29
N TRP A 162 -1.81 35.46 -26.93
CA TRP A 162 -2.65 34.34 -27.37
C TRP A 162 -2.05 33.58 -28.57
N GLN A 163 -1.27 34.24 -29.43
CA GLN A 163 -0.65 33.63 -30.61
C GLN A 163 0.51 32.72 -30.20
N LEU A 164 1.40 33.21 -29.33
CA LEU A 164 2.47 32.43 -28.70
C LEU A 164 1.92 31.25 -27.89
N THR A 165 0.77 31.45 -27.22
CA THR A 165 0.08 30.37 -26.49
C THR A 165 -0.41 29.28 -27.42
N LEU A 166 -1.03 29.62 -28.56
CA LEU A 166 -1.49 28.63 -29.55
C LEU A 166 -0.33 27.84 -30.16
N VAL A 167 0.78 28.50 -30.48
CA VAL A 167 2.00 27.83 -30.96
C VAL A 167 2.49 26.82 -29.92
N SER A 168 2.59 27.25 -28.66
CA SER A 168 3.03 26.39 -27.55
C SER A 168 2.09 25.21 -27.33
N LEU A 169 0.78 25.43 -27.44
CA LEU A 169 -0.23 24.40 -27.33
C LEU A 169 -0.16 23.40 -28.49
N GLY A 170 0.36 23.79 -29.66
CA GLY A 170 0.60 22.88 -30.78
C GLY A 170 1.66 21.80 -30.49
N ILE A 171 2.62 22.08 -29.61
CA ILE A 171 3.66 21.11 -29.20
C ILE A 171 3.14 20.14 -28.12
N VAL A 172 2.21 20.59 -27.29
CA VAL A 172 1.61 19.79 -26.20
C VAL A 172 1.09 18.41 -26.67
N PRO A 173 0.27 18.26 -27.72
CA PRO A 173 -0.23 16.95 -28.15
C PRO A 173 0.88 15.99 -28.59
N LEU A 174 1.97 16.52 -29.16
CA LEU A 174 3.14 15.73 -29.55
C LEU A 174 3.88 15.17 -28.32
N VAL A 175 4.02 16.00 -27.28
CA VAL A 175 4.61 15.59 -26.00
C VAL A 175 3.73 14.57 -25.29
N VAL A 176 2.43 14.86 -25.15
CA VAL A 176 1.46 13.96 -24.49
C VAL A 176 1.35 12.62 -25.23
N GLY A 177 1.30 12.65 -26.57
CA GLY A 177 1.29 11.46 -27.41
C GLY A 177 2.54 10.59 -27.19
N SER A 178 3.72 11.23 -27.14
CA SER A 178 4.99 10.55 -26.84
C SER A 178 4.96 9.90 -25.45
N ILE A 179 4.53 10.62 -24.41
CA ILE A 179 4.44 10.08 -23.05
C ILE A 179 3.46 8.89 -23.02
N TYR A 180 2.33 8.96 -23.70
CA TYR A 180 1.34 7.87 -23.73
C TYR A 180 1.91 6.59 -24.35
N LEU A 181 2.62 6.71 -25.48
CA LEU A 181 3.25 5.58 -26.17
C LEU A 181 4.32 4.90 -25.29
N PHE A 182 5.22 5.70 -24.69
CA PHE A 182 6.25 5.17 -23.81
C PHE A 182 5.68 4.60 -22.52
N ALA A 183 4.66 5.23 -21.93
CA ALA A 183 4.04 4.72 -20.71
C ALA A 183 3.42 3.33 -20.89
N HIS A 184 2.81 3.06 -22.05
CA HIS A 184 2.30 1.73 -22.38
C HIS A 184 3.42 0.68 -22.43
N ARG A 185 4.56 1.02 -23.04
CA ARG A 185 5.73 0.13 -23.12
C ARG A 185 6.36 -0.11 -21.75
N ILE A 186 6.55 0.95 -20.96
CA ILE A 186 7.06 0.90 -19.58
C ILE A 186 6.20 -0.02 -18.72
N ARG A 187 4.87 0.00 -18.90
CA ARG A 187 3.95 -0.89 -18.18
C ARG A 187 4.19 -2.37 -18.49
N SER A 188 4.31 -2.71 -19.77
CA SER A 188 4.56 -4.09 -20.19
C SER A 188 5.90 -4.59 -19.62
N GLU A 189 6.95 -3.78 -19.74
CA GLU A 189 8.29 -4.13 -19.25
C GLU A 189 8.34 -4.20 -17.72
N SER A 190 7.61 -3.33 -17.01
CA SER A 190 7.49 -3.39 -15.54
C SER A 190 6.80 -4.66 -15.05
N THR A 191 5.83 -5.18 -15.80
CA THR A 191 5.16 -6.46 -15.48
C THR A 191 6.15 -7.61 -15.62
N SER A 192 6.92 -7.65 -16.71
CA SER A 192 7.98 -8.64 -16.92
C SER A 192 9.05 -8.60 -15.81
N ILE A 193 9.44 -7.41 -15.34
CA ILE A 193 10.36 -7.30 -14.19
C ILE A 193 9.77 -7.93 -12.93
N GLN A 194 8.50 -7.69 -12.63
CA GLN A 194 7.85 -8.30 -11.45
C GLN A 194 7.83 -9.82 -11.53
N GLU A 195 7.63 -10.39 -12.73
CA GLU A 195 7.68 -11.84 -12.95
C GLU A 195 9.08 -12.40 -12.69
N HIS A 196 10.13 -11.79 -13.24
CA HIS A 196 11.52 -12.23 -13.04
C HIS A 196 12.01 -12.02 -11.60
N GLU A 197 11.68 -10.89 -10.95
CA GLU A 197 11.97 -10.65 -9.53
C GLU A 197 11.28 -11.69 -8.63
N SER A 198 10.03 -12.05 -8.94
CA SER A 198 9.31 -13.09 -8.21
C SER A 198 9.98 -14.46 -8.35
N ALA A 199 10.51 -14.77 -9.55
CA ALA A 199 11.26 -16.01 -9.79
C ALA A 199 12.58 -16.04 -9.01
N VAL A 200 13.32 -14.93 -8.97
CA VAL A 200 14.55 -14.79 -8.15
C VAL A 200 14.25 -14.99 -6.67
N LEU A 201 13.20 -14.35 -6.15
CA LEU A 201 12.79 -14.49 -4.76
C LEU A 201 12.35 -15.91 -4.44
N ALA A 202 11.64 -16.58 -5.35
CA ALA A 202 11.25 -17.97 -5.20
C ALA A 202 12.46 -18.91 -5.13
N GLN A 203 13.44 -18.76 -6.04
CA GLN A 203 14.69 -19.54 -6.02
C GLN A 203 15.45 -19.35 -4.71
N ALA A 204 15.56 -18.09 -4.24
CA ALA A 204 16.21 -17.79 -2.96
C ALA A 204 15.47 -18.45 -1.78
N GLN A 205 14.14 -18.37 -1.75
CA GLN A 205 13.33 -18.96 -0.70
C GLN A 205 13.43 -20.50 -0.69
N GLU A 206 13.40 -21.14 -1.85
CA GLU A 206 13.54 -22.59 -1.99
C GLU A 206 14.93 -23.06 -1.55
N GLY A 207 15.99 -22.44 -2.05
CA GLY A 207 17.38 -22.76 -1.69
C GLY A 207 17.66 -22.59 -0.20
N LEU A 208 17.23 -21.47 0.41
CA LEU A 208 17.40 -21.22 1.83
C LEU A 208 16.56 -22.16 2.70
N SER A 209 15.35 -22.52 2.28
CA SER A 209 14.52 -23.48 3.01
C SER A 209 15.11 -24.90 3.00
N SER A 210 15.86 -25.24 1.94
CA SER A 210 16.50 -26.54 1.72
C SER A 210 18.00 -26.53 2.04
N ILE A 211 18.51 -25.52 2.76
CA ILE A 211 19.95 -25.30 2.99
C ILE A 211 20.67 -26.51 3.61
N ARG A 212 19.99 -27.25 4.49
CA ARG A 212 20.54 -28.48 5.09
C ARG A 212 20.78 -29.57 4.05
N MET A 213 19.92 -29.67 3.04
CA MET A 213 20.05 -30.63 1.95
C MET A 213 21.19 -30.22 1.01
N VAL A 214 21.29 -28.93 0.68
CA VAL A 214 22.37 -28.39 -0.17
C VAL A 214 23.74 -28.70 0.43
N HIS A 215 23.93 -28.45 1.72
CA HIS A 215 25.17 -28.79 2.42
C HIS A 215 25.43 -30.29 2.54
N ALA A 216 24.38 -31.10 2.76
CA ALA A 216 24.53 -32.56 2.85
C ALA A 216 25.03 -33.20 1.54
N PHE A 217 24.75 -32.57 0.40
CA PHE A 217 25.18 -33.03 -0.92
C PHE A 217 26.32 -32.20 -1.54
N GLY A 218 26.84 -31.18 -0.84
CA GLY A 218 27.92 -30.31 -1.35
C GLY A 218 27.57 -29.60 -2.67
N ARG A 219 26.32 -29.15 -2.83
CA ARG A 219 25.79 -28.55 -4.08
C ARG A 219 25.69 -27.03 -4.05
N GLU A 220 26.46 -26.35 -3.20
CA GLU A 220 26.41 -24.90 -3.03
C GLU A 220 26.64 -24.14 -4.36
N GLU A 221 27.67 -24.51 -5.13
CA GLU A 221 27.95 -23.86 -6.41
C GLU A 221 26.85 -24.08 -7.46
N PHE A 222 26.17 -25.22 -7.41
CA PHE A 222 25.05 -25.51 -8.30
C PHE A 222 23.86 -24.59 -8.00
N GLU A 223 23.52 -24.42 -6.72
CA GLU A 223 22.46 -23.49 -6.30
C GLU A 223 22.80 -22.03 -6.65
N VAL A 224 24.06 -21.62 -6.46
CA VAL A 224 24.52 -20.28 -6.85
C VAL A 224 24.37 -20.06 -8.36
N ARG A 225 24.73 -21.03 -9.19
CA ARG A 225 24.55 -20.94 -10.66
C ARG A 225 23.08 -20.83 -11.06
N GLN A 226 22.19 -21.60 -10.43
CA GLN A 226 20.74 -21.51 -10.67
C GLN A 226 20.19 -20.13 -10.29
N PHE A 227 20.60 -19.61 -9.13
CA PHE A 227 20.25 -18.26 -8.71
C PHE A 227 20.77 -17.20 -9.69
N GLN A 228 22.03 -17.31 -10.12
CA GLN A 228 22.63 -16.40 -11.10
C GLN A 228 21.86 -16.38 -12.41
N GLN A 229 21.39 -17.53 -12.90
CA GLN A 229 20.60 -17.59 -14.14
C GLN A 229 19.28 -16.81 -14.02
N GLN A 230 18.56 -16.96 -12.92
CA GLN A 230 17.32 -16.20 -12.66
C GLN A 230 17.61 -14.71 -12.46
N ALA A 231 18.67 -14.39 -11.70
CA ALA A 231 19.09 -13.02 -11.46
C ALA A 231 19.50 -12.31 -12.76
N TRP A 232 20.11 -13.02 -13.72
CA TRP A 232 20.48 -12.46 -15.01
C TRP A 232 19.27 -12.11 -15.86
N GLN A 233 18.19 -12.90 -15.81
CA GLN A 233 16.92 -12.56 -16.48
C GLN A 233 16.29 -11.30 -15.85
N SER A 234 16.29 -11.20 -14.51
CA SER A 234 15.83 -9.98 -13.83
C SER A 234 16.68 -8.76 -14.23
N LEU A 235 18.01 -8.92 -14.30
CA LEU A 235 18.92 -7.87 -14.73
C LEU A 235 18.60 -7.39 -16.15
N GLN A 236 18.41 -8.32 -17.09
CA GLN A 236 18.06 -7.96 -18.47
C GLN A 236 16.71 -7.24 -18.58
N ALA A 237 15.71 -7.70 -17.84
CA ALA A 237 14.40 -7.05 -17.80
C ALA A 237 14.50 -5.64 -17.21
N ASN A 238 15.23 -5.47 -16.10
CA ASN A 238 15.50 -4.16 -15.50
C ASN A 238 16.28 -3.23 -16.44
N LEU A 239 17.28 -3.74 -17.16
CA LEU A 239 18.05 -2.96 -18.12
C LEU A 239 17.17 -2.48 -19.27
N ARG A 240 16.31 -3.36 -19.82
CA ARG A 240 15.35 -2.98 -20.87
C ARG A 240 14.40 -1.87 -20.40
N LEU A 241 13.79 -2.01 -19.23
CA LEU A 241 12.92 -0.97 -18.66
C LEU A 241 13.68 0.34 -18.45
N THR A 242 14.91 0.27 -17.93
CA THR A 242 15.73 1.46 -17.67
C THR A 242 16.06 2.17 -18.98
N LEU A 243 16.47 1.44 -20.02
CA LEU A 243 16.71 2.00 -21.34
C LEU A 243 15.44 2.62 -21.95
N THR A 244 14.28 1.99 -21.78
CA THR A 244 13.00 2.57 -22.21
C THR A 244 12.68 3.87 -21.47
N ASN A 245 12.93 3.96 -20.16
CA ASN A 245 12.76 5.20 -19.39
C ASN A 245 13.72 6.30 -19.84
N VAL A 246 15.00 5.98 -20.04
CA VAL A 246 16.02 6.94 -20.52
C VAL A 246 15.68 7.43 -21.92
N ASN A 247 15.28 6.53 -22.82
CA ASN A 247 14.85 6.90 -24.17
C ASN A 247 13.59 7.79 -24.16
N SER A 248 12.62 7.46 -23.30
CA SER A 248 11.43 8.29 -23.11
C SER A 248 11.81 9.71 -22.64
N ALA A 249 12.67 9.82 -21.63
CA ALA A 249 13.14 11.12 -21.12
C ALA A 249 13.90 11.92 -22.20
N LEU A 250 14.72 11.26 -23.01
CA LEU A 250 15.46 11.89 -24.11
C LEU A 250 14.53 12.40 -25.22
N VAL A 251 13.53 11.62 -25.63
CA VAL A 251 12.54 12.05 -26.63
C VAL A 251 11.73 13.23 -26.09
N ILE A 252 11.18 13.11 -24.88
CA ILE A 252 10.35 14.16 -24.27
C ILE A 252 11.14 15.46 -24.10
N SER A 253 12.37 15.39 -23.56
CA SER A 253 13.22 16.58 -23.38
C SER A 253 13.59 17.23 -24.72
N THR A 254 13.89 16.44 -25.76
CA THR A 254 14.16 16.96 -27.10
C THR A 254 12.95 17.70 -27.65
N LEU A 255 11.74 17.13 -27.51
CA LEU A 255 10.50 17.79 -27.93
C LEU A 255 10.24 19.09 -27.17
N MET A 256 10.52 19.12 -25.86
CA MET A 256 10.41 20.35 -25.06
C MET A 256 11.38 21.43 -25.54
N VAL A 257 12.63 21.06 -25.85
CA VAL A 257 13.66 21.99 -26.36
C VAL A 257 13.27 22.52 -27.73
N VAL A 258 12.81 21.65 -28.65
CA VAL A 258 12.31 22.07 -29.96
C VAL A 258 11.14 23.03 -29.79
N GLY A 259 10.19 22.72 -28.92
CA GLY A 259 9.05 23.60 -28.65
C GLY A 259 9.46 24.96 -28.07
N THR A 260 10.44 24.95 -27.17
CA THR A 260 11.02 26.17 -26.60
C THR A 260 11.77 27.00 -27.65
N ALA A 261 12.49 26.36 -28.56
CA ALA A 261 13.21 27.03 -29.65
C ALA A 261 12.24 27.69 -30.65
N VAL A 262 11.17 27.00 -31.05
CA VAL A 262 10.11 27.56 -31.91
C VAL A 262 9.45 28.76 -31.22
N MET A 263 9.15 28.62 -29.92
CA MET A 263 8.59 29.71 -29.12
C MET A 263 9.53 30.91 -29.05
N TYR A 264 10.83 30.72 -28.81
CA TYR A 264 11.80 31.82 -28.82
C TYR A 264 11.93 32.48 -30.19
N TYR A 265 11.89 31.72 -31.28
CA TYR A 265 11.95 32.28 -32.64
C TYR A 265 10.76 33.21 -32.90
N ILE A 266 9.54 32.73 -32.68
CA ILE A 266 8.31 33.52 -32.90
C ILE A 266 8.21 34.67 -31.88
N GLY A 267 8.54 34.41 -30.62
CA GLY A 267 8.51 35.41 -29.56
C GLY A 267 9.50 36.54 -29.78
N THR A 268 10.68 36.24 -30.33
CA THR A 268 11.66 37.27 -30.71
C THR A 268 11.10 38.16 -31.83
N LEU A 269 10.41 37.57 -32.82
CA LEU A 269 9.73 38.37 -33.86
C LEU A 269 8.66 39.30 -33.28
N HIS A 270 7.89 38.85 -32.28
CA HIS A 270 6.90 39.67 -31.58
C HIS A 270 7.54 40.82 -30.79
N VAL A 271 8.71 40.56 -30.17
CA VAL A 271 9.50 41.59 -29.47
C VAL A 271 10.05 42.62 -30.45
N LEU A 272 10.57 42.19 -31.60
CA LEU A 272 11.05 43.08 -32.67
C LEU A 272 9.91 43.91 -33.28
N ALA A 273 8.71 43.33 -33.40
CA ALA A 273 7.51 44.03 -33.84
C ALA A 273 6.94 45.00 -32.76
N GLY A 274 7.50 45.03 -31.55
CA GLY A 274 7.05 45.89 -30.46
C GLY A 274 5.76 45.46 -29.76
N THR A 275 5.17 44.33 -30.17
CA THR A 275 3.94 43.77 -29.58
C THR A 275 4.16 43.15 -28.20
N LEU A 276 5.37 42.66 -27.93
CA LEU A 276 5.75 41.99 -26.69
C LEU A 276 7.01 42.62 -26.08
N SER A 277 7.11 42.69 -24.75
CA SER A 277 8.35 43.10 -24.07
C SER A 277 9.32 41.94 -23.90
N LEU A 278 10.62 42.23 -23.79
CA LEU A 278 11.65 41.21 -23.56
C LEU A 278 11.41 40.46 -22.24
N GLY A 279 11.00 41.18 -21.17
CA GLY A 279 10.64 40.57 -19.90
C GLY A 279 9.41 39.66 -20.02
N SER A 280 8.42 40.02 -20.84
CA SER A 280 7.25 39.15 -21.09
C SER A 280 7.64 37.85 -21.77
N LEU A 281 8.60 37.87 -22.71
CA LEU A 281 9.12 36.67 -23.36
C LEU A 281 9.82 35.71 -22.38
N LEU A 282 10.60 36.26 -21.44
CA LEU A 282 11.28 35.47 -20.40
C LEU A 282 10.30 34.88 -19.38
N VAL A 283 9.25 35.63 -19.02
CA VAL A 283 8.16 35.10 -18.19
C VAL A 283 7.41 33.99 -18.92
N PHE A 284 7.15 34.17 -20.21
CA PHE A 284 6.48 33.18 -21.04
C PHE A 284 7.28 31.88 -21.11
N SER A 285 8.61 31.95 -21.22
CA SER A 285 9.46 30.74 -21.21
C SER A 285 9.45 30.00 -19.88
N ALA A 286 9.41 30.73 -18.76
CA ALA A 286 9.22 30.12 -17.44
C ALA A 286 7.87 29.40 -17.32
N TYR A 287 6.78 30.02 -17.79
CA TYR A 287 5.46 29.40 -17.78
C TYR A 287 5.35 28.19 -18.70
N LEU A 288 6.00 28.22 -19.87
CA LEU A 288 6.03 27.10 -20.79
C LEU A 288 6.64 25.84 -20.12
N LEU A 289 7.71 26.00 -19.34
CA LEU A 289 8.29 24.90 -18.57
C LEU A 289 7.35 24.42 -17.44
N MET A 290 6.65 25.35 -16.78
CA MET A 290 5.64 25.04 -15.76
C MET A 290 4.38 24.36 -16.32
N LEU A 291 4.09 24.52 -17.62
CA LEU A 291 2.97 23.86 -18.30
C LEU A 291 3.27 22.37 -18.54
N TYR A 292 4.52 22.04 -18.86
CA TYR A 292 4.91 20.68 -19.22
C TYR A 292 4.96 19.70 -18.04
N GLN A 293 5.43 20.15 -16.87
CA GLN A 293 5.58 19.30 -15.68
C GLN A 293 4.24 18.65 -15.22
N PRO A 294 3.11 19.39 -15.11
CA PRO A 294 1.81 18.81 -14.81
C PRO A 294 1.32 17.79 -15.83
N LEU A 295 1.58 17.99 -17.12
CA LEU A 295 1.15 17.08 -18.19
C LEU A 295 1.81 15.71 -18.05
N GLU A 296 3.12 15.71 -17.80
CA GLU A 296 3.90 14.50 -17.53
C GLU A 296 3.39 13.80 -16.26
N SER A 297 3.22 14.56 -15.18
CA SER A 297 2.75 14.08 -13.88
C SER A 297 1.36 13.42 -13.97
N LEU A 298 0.41 14.04 -14.68
CA LEU A 298 -0.95 13.51 -14.89
C LEU A 298 -0.91 12.18 -15.64
N THR A 299 -0.07 12.08 -16.66
CA THR A 299 0.04 10.85 -17.46
C THR A 299 0.56 9.70 -16.61
N TYR A 300 1.64 9.88 -15.84
CA TYR A 300 2.15 8.84 -14.93
C TYR A 300 1.16 8.50 -13.80
N THR A 301 0.37 9.47 -13.37
CA THR A 301 -0.61 9.29 -12.30
C THR A 301 -1.75 8.35 -12.70
N ALA A 302 -2.24 8.43 -13.94
CA ALA A 302 -3.30 7.54 -14.44
C ALA A 302 -2.93 6.05 -14.26
N TRP A 303 -1.69 5.68 -14.60
CA TRP A 303 -1.19 4.32 -14.45
C TRP A 303 -1.03 3.92 -12.98
N ALA A 304 -0.49 4.80 -12.15
CA ALA A 304 -0.39 4.56 -10.72
C ALA A 304 -1.77 4.35 -10.07
N MET A 305 -2.81 5.03 -10.57
CA MET A 305 -4.19 4.84 -10.13
C MET A 305 -4.74 3.47 -10.49
N GLU A 306 -4.47 2.95 -11.69
CA GLU A 306 -4.93 1.60 -12.08
C GLU A 306 -4.35 0.53 -11.16
N GLY A 307 -3.03 0.55 -10.95
CA GLY A 307 -2.33 -0.40 -10.07
C GLY A 307 -2.82 -0.32 -8.63
N ALA A 308 -2.97 0.89 -8.10
CA ALA A 308 -3.50 1.09 -6.76
C ALA A 308 -4.97 0.68 -6.63
N THR A 309 -5.78 0.86 -7.67
CA THR A 309 -7.17 0.38 -7.66
C THR A 309 -7.24 -1.14 -7.59
N ALA A 310 -6.34 -1.85 -8.28
CA ALA A 310 -6.25 -3.32 -8.21
C ALA A 310 -5.82 -3.81 -6.81
N GLY A 311 -4.81 -3.19 -6.20
CA GLY A 311 -4.39 -3.54 -4.83
C GLY A 311 -5.47 -3.23 -3.80
N ALA A 312 -6.13 -2.07 -3.90
CA ALA A 312 -7.26 -1.72 -3.04
C ALA A 312 -8.42 -2.73 -3.16
N LYS A 313 -8.75 -3.19 -4.38
CA LYS A 313 -9.75 -4.26 -4.59
C LYS A 313 -9.39 -5.53 -3.81
N ARG A 314 -8.13 -5.99 -3.87
CA ARG A 314 -7.67 -7.18 -3.14
C ARG A 314 -7.73 -7.03 -1.63
N CYS A 315 -7.46 -5.83 -1.09
CA CYS A 315 -7.65 -5.55 0.33
C CYS A 315 -9.12 -5.61 0.75
N PHE A 316 -10.00 -4.95 -0.02
CA PHE A 316 -11.42 -4.92 0.30
C PHE A 316 -12.10 -6.28 0.13
N GLU A 317 -11.65 -7.11 -0.82
CA GLU A 317 -12.09 -8.50 -0.97
C GLU A 317 -11.88 -9.31 0.32
N VAL A 318 -10.75 -9.10 1.02
CA VAL A 318 -10.48 -9.76 2.31
C VAL A 318 -11.39 -9.21 3.41
N LEU A 319 -11.54 -7.89 3.49
CA LEU A 319 -12.37 -7.22 4.49
C LEU A 319 -13.87 -7.53 4.33
N ASP A 320 -14.33 -7.77 3.11
CA ASP A 320 -15.73 -8.11 2.81
C ASP A 320 -16.06 -9.57 3.08
N ARG A 321 -15.03 -10.41 3.30
CA ARG A 321 -15.24 -11.83 3.53
C ARG A 321 -15.86 -12.03 4.91
N GLN A 322 -17.00 -12.70 4.94
CA GLN A 322 -17.72 -13.01 6.18
C GLN A 322 -17.01 -14.14 6.95
N ASP A 323 -17.08 -14.06 8.28
CA ASP A 323 -16.57 -15.11 9.16
C ASP A 323 -17.41 -16.40 9.01
N ASP A 324 -16.76 -17.52 8.70
CA ASP A 324 -17.44 -18.83 8.60
C ASP A 324 -17.98 -19.34 9.96
N VAL A 325 -17.51 -18.74 11.07
CA VAL A 325 -17.83 -19.13 12.45
C VAL A 325 -18.46 -17.94 13.17
N VAL A 326 -19.73 -17.68 12.87
CA VAL A 326 -20.53 -16.68 13.56
C VAL A 326 -21.01 -17.26 14.90
N ASP A 327 -20.87 -16.49 15.99
CA ASP A 327 -21.49 -16.84 17.28
C ASP A 327 -23.02 -16.85 17.11
N SER A 328 -23.71 -17.79 17.74
CA SER A 328 -25.18 -17.85 17.72
C SER A 328 -25.76 -16.56 18.34
N PRO A 329 -26.90 -16.03 17.88
CA PRO A 329 -27.55 -14.89 18.55
C PRO A 329 -27.80 -15.15 20.05
N ASP A 330 -28.07 -16.41 20.43
CA ASP A 330 -28.23 -16.85 21.83
C ASP A 330 -26.90 -17.22 22.54
N ALA A 331 -25.77 -16.65 22.11
CA ALA A 331 -24.47 -17.02 22.67
C ALA A 331 -24.25 -16.43 24.07
N VAL A 332 -24.28 -17.29 25.08
CA VAL A 332 -24.11 -16.91 26.49
C VAL A 332 -22.62 -16.79 26.84
N ALA A 333 -22.26 -15.74 27.60
CA ALA A 333 -20.92 -15.60 28.16
C ALA A 333 -20.76 -16.60 29.32
N ILE A 334 -19.77 -17.50 29.23
CA ILE A 334 -19.53 -18.48 30.29
C ILE A 334 -18.92 -17.76 31.52
N SER A 335 -19.70 -17.59 32.59
CA SER A 335 -19.18 -17.21 33.92
C SER A 335 -18.53 -18.43 34.61
N LYS A 336 -17.80 -18.21 35.72
CA LYS A 336 -16.89 -19.21 36.31
C LYS A 336 -17.60 -20.51 36.74
N SER A 337 -16.83 -21.62 36.62
CA SER A 337 -17.13 -23.01 37.02
C SER A 337 -18.53 -23.53 36.66
N LEU A 338 -18.72 -23.95 35.40
CA LEU A 338 -19.68 -25.00 35.11
C LEU A 338 -18.93 -26.32 35.00
N ASP A 339 -19.43 -27.33 35.72
CA ASP A 339 -19.13 -28.72 35.46
C ASP A 339 -19.68 -29.06 34.07
N TRP A 340 -18.77 -29.28 33.11
CA TRP A 340 -19.14 -29.44 31.71
C TRP A 340 -19.06 -30.91 31.33
N ARG A 341 -20.20 -31.48 30.95
CA ARG A 341 -20.28 -32.80 30.35
C ARG A 341 -20.40 -32.64 28.83
N VAL A 342 -19.40 -33.10 28.08
CA VAL A 342 -19.47 -33.14 26.61
C VAL A 342 -20.06 -34.48 26.21
N GLU A 343 -21.38 -34.53 26.06
CA GLU A 343 -22.04 -35.64 25.33
C GLU A 343 -21.76 -35.48 23.84
N LEU A 344 -21.04 -36.45 23.28
CA LEU A 344 -20.87 -36.59 21.84
C LEU A 344 -22.05 -37.41 21.29
N GLU A 345 -23.08 -36.70 20.81
CA GLU A 345 -24.11 -37.31 19.96
C GLU A 345 -23.43 -37.93 18.72
N PRO A 346 -23.69 -39.21 18.36
CA PRO A 346 -23.15 -39.85 17.17
C PRO A 346 -23.80 -39.27 15.91
N GLY A 347 -23.41 -38.05 15.55
CA GLY A 347 -23.80 -37.37 14.33
C GLY A 347 -22.80 -37.61 13.21
N ARG A 348 -23.28 -37.99 12.02
CA ARG A 348 -22.49 -38.08 10.78
C ARG A 348 -21.76 -36.76 10.52
N VAL A 349 -20.43 -36.77 10.62
CA VAL A 349 -19.59 -35.67 10.14
C VAL A 349 -19.26 -35.98 8.68
N HIS A 350 -19.97 -35.34 7.76
CA HIS A 350 -19.60 -35.38 6.34
C HIS A 350 -18.44 -34.42 6.11
N CYS A 351 -17.23 -34.96 6.03
CA CYS A 351 -16.06 -34.24 5.53
C CYS A 351 -16.08 -34.27 4.00
N LEU A 352 -16.66 -33.25 3.37
CA LEU A 352 -16.44 -32.99 1.95
C LEU A 352 -15.12 -32.23 1.81
N VAL A 353 -14.06 -32.96 1.49
CA VAL A 353 -12.80 -32.39 1.00
C VAL A 353 -12.88 -32.48 -0.52
N SER A 354 -13.03 -31.34 -1.18
CA SER A 354 -13.00 -31.26 -2.64
C SER A 354 -11.60 -30.80 -3.06
N CYS A 355 -10.74 -31.76 -3.42
CA CYS A 355 -9.50 -31.52 -4.15
C CYS A 355 -9.66 -32.14 -5.54
N HIS A 356 -9.35 -31.36 -6.58
CA HIS A 356 -9.25 -31.75 -8.00
C HIS A 356 -9.88 -33.11 -8.38
N GLY A 357 -11.20 -33.12 -8.62
CA GLY A 357 -11.87 -34.19 -9.38
C GLY A 357 -12.00 -35.56 -8.72
N PHE A 358 -11.48 -35.80 -7.51
CA PHE A 358 -11.60 -37.11 -6.83
C PHE A 358 -12.36 -37.00 -5.51
N THR A 359 -13.49 -37.70 -5.42
CA THR A 359 -14.36 -37.73 -4.24
C THR A 359 -14.03 -38.95 -3.38
N ILE A 360 -13.16 -38.81 -2.38
CA ILE A 360 -12.84 -39.92 -1.46
C ILE A 360 -13.81 -39.91 -0.28
N ARG A 361 -14.62 -40.97 -0.16
CA ARG A 361 -15.70 -41.11 0.84
C ARG A 361 -15.26 -42.04 1.98
N HIS A 362 -14.67 -41.49 3.05
CA HIS A 362 -14.30 -42.31 4.22
C HIS A 362 -15.35 -42.28 5.35
N ARG A 363 -15.66 -43.46 5.88
CA ARG A 363 -16.61 -43.73 6.97
C ARG A 363 -15.81 -44.00 8.25
N VAL A 364 -15.85 -43.08 9.22
CA VAL A 364 -15.20 -43.28 10.52
C VAL A 364 -16.27 -43.52 11.59
N ARG A 365 -16.21 -44.67 12.26
CA ARG A 365 -17.02 -45.03 13.44
C ARG A 365 -16.08 -45.03 14.64
N SER A 366 -16.39 -44.28 15.70
CA SER A 366 -15.63 -44.33 16.95
C SER A 366 -16.60 -44.48 18.12
N HIS A 367 -16.44 -45.57 18.89
CA HIS A 367 -17.07 -45.76 20.19
C HIS A 367 -16.06 -45.34 21.27
N LEU A 368 -16.48 -44.50 22.21
CA LEU A 368 -15.70 -44.14 23.41
C LEU A 368 -16.68 -43.96 24.58
N MET A 369 -16.56 -44.79 25.60
CA MET A 369 -17.26 -44.66 26.88
C MET A 369 -16.31 -44.18 28.00
N ALA A 370 -16.96 -43.58 28.99
CA ALA A 370 -16.55 -42.86 30.19
C ALA A 370 -15.11 -42.95 30.74
N ALA A 371 -14.63 -41.77 31.17
CA ALA A 371 -13.63 -41.52 32.21
C ALA A 371 -12.37 -42.41 32.19
N THR A 372 -11.48 -42.18 31.23
CA THR A 372 -10.07 -42.58 31.36
C THR A 372 -9.20 -41.66 30.51
N PHE A 373 -8.03 -41.30 31.01
CA PHE A 373 -7.03 -40.52 30.28
C PHE A 373 -6.55 -41.34 29.07
N ALA A 374 -7.24 -41.18 27.93
CA ALA A 374 -7.04 -42.03 26.76
C ALA A 374 -5.70 -41.73 26.05
N ARG A 375 -4.68 -42.54 26.33
CA ARG A 375 -3.42 -42.56 25.56
C ARG A 375 -3.62 -43.43 24.31
N SER A 376 -4.02 -42.80 23.20
CA SER A 376 -4.23 -43.47 21.91
C SER A 376 -2.89 -43.89 21.28
N GLN A 377 -2.41 -45.11 21.52
CA GLN A 377 -1.28 -45.73 20.82
C GLN A 377 -1.79 -46.59 19.65
N ARG A 378 -1.81 -46.07 18.41
CA ARG A 378 -1.71 -46.86 17.16
C ARG A 378 -1.50 -45.96 15.93
N LYS A 379 -0.84 -46.56 14.93
CA LYS A 379 -0.13 -45.99 13.77
C LYS A 379 -1.03 -45.22 12.77
N VAL A 380 -0.37 -44.36 11.99
CA VAL A 380 -0.78 -43.61 10.78
C VAL A 380 -1.21 -42.14 11.00
N CYS A 381 -0.43 -41.25 10.36
CA CYS A 381 -0.23 -39.83 10.67
C CYS A 381 -1.31 -38.82 10.24
N GLU A 382 -2.49 -39.21 9.75
CA GLU A 382 -3.40 -38.24 9.11
C GLU A 382 -4.65 -37.85 9.93
N HIS A 383 -5.00 -38.59 10.99
CA HIS A 383 -6.28 -38.39 11.71
C HIS A 383 -6.17 -37.74 13.10
N ARG A 384 -4.99 -37.67 13.70
CA ARG A 384 -4.81 -37.13 15.07
C ARG A 384 -5.09 -35.64 15.19
N SER A 385 -4.70 -34.84 14.20
CA SER A 385 -4.80 -33.37 14.26
C SER A 385 -6.24 -32.87 14.16
N ARG A 386 -7.10 -33.56 13.39
CA ARG A 386 -8.51 -33.15 13.16
C ARG A 386 -9.42 -33.48 14.35
N LEU A 387 -9.23 -34.62 15.01
CA LEU A 387 -9.99 -34.99 16.23
C LEU A 387 -9.62 -34.12 17.45
N CYS A 388 -8.36 -33.67 17.55
CA CYS A 388 -7.92 -32.74 18.59
C CYS A 388 -8.43 -31.29 18.37
N CYS A 389 -9.08 -31.00 17.24
CA CYS A 389 -9.60 -29.67 16.95
C CYS A 389 -10.96 -29.40 17.64
N ARG A 390 -11.01 -29.58 18.98
CA ARG A 390 -12.23 -29.51 19.82
C ARG A 390 -12.88 -28.12 19.96
N THR A 391 -12.23 -27.06 19.49
CA THR A 391 -12.68 -25.66 19.68
C THR A 391 -13.30 -25.08 18.40
N ARG A 392 -14.51 -25.51 18.00
CA ARG A 392 -15.32 -24.95 16.87
C ARG A 392 -14.47 -24.29 15.76
N CYS A 393 -13.48 -24.99 15.21
CA CYS A 393 -12.63 -24.44 14.15
C CYS A 393 -13.28 -24.52 12.77
N CYS A 394 -14.32 -25.35 12.63
CA CYS A 394 -15.16 -25.49 11.44
C CYS A 394 -16.64 -25.40 11.83
N SER A 395 -17.46 -24.69 11.05
CA SER A 395 -18.92 -24.71 11.22
C SER A 395 -19.49 -26.03 10.68
N ARG A 396 -20.40 -26.65 11.46
CA ARG A 396 -21.24 -27.77 10.97
C ARG A 396 -22.24 -27.18 9.97
N GLN A 397 -22.09 -27.49 8.67
CA GLN A 397 -23.08 -27.09 7.67
C GLN A 397 -24.42 -27.83 7.89
N ARG A 398 -25.48 -27.08 7.62
CA ARG A 398 -26.88 -27.28 7.99
C ARG A 398 -27.41 -28.70 7.75
N PHE A 399 -28.01 -29.29 8.79
CA PHE A 399 -29.19 -30.14 8.64
C PHE A 399 -30.23 -29.64 9.65
N ALA A 400 -31.33 -29.12 9.12
CA ALA A 400 -32.53 -28.88 9.91
C ALA A 400 -33.05 -30.24 10.38
N LYS A 401 -32.99 -30.51 11.68
CA LYS A 401 -33.86 -31.46 12.33
C LYS A 401 -34.49 -30.75 13.53
N THR A 402 -35.78 -30.53 13.38
CA THR A 402 -36.72 -30.28 14.47
C THR A 402 -36.63 -31.44 15.46
N SER A 403 -36.11 -31.15 16.64
CA SER A 403 -36.39 -31.92 17.85
C SER A 403 -36.25 -30.97 19.03
N ALA A 404 -37.39 -30.53 19.52
CA ALA A 404 -37.53 -29.80 20.77
C ALA A 404 -37.07 -30.70 21.93
N MET A 405 -36.09 -30.23 22.71
CA MET A 405 -35.96 -30.51 24.15
C MET A 405 -34.87 -29.60 24.76
N ALA A 406 -35.32 -28.87 25.78
CA ALA A 406 -34.63 -28.24 26.91
C ALA A 406 -33.12 -27.90 26.83
N GLY A 407 -32.83 -26.60 26.99
CA GLY A 407 -31.71 -26.14 27.83
C GLY A 407 -30.28 -26.39 27.34
N ARG A 408 -29.92 -26.04 26.10
CA ARG A 408 -28.51 -26.03 25.65
C ARG A 408 -28.02 -24.61 25.34
N THR A 409 -27.48 -23.93 26.34
CA THR A 409 -26.80 -22.63 26.15
C THR A 409 -25.53 -22.81 25.32
N ARG A 410 -25.43 -22.09 24.20
CA ARG A 410 -24.25 -22.13 23.32
C ARG A 410 -23.22 -21.09 23.79
N PRO A 411 -22.00 -21.48 24.16
CA PRO A 411 -21.01 -20.53 24.65
C PRO A 411 -20.33 -19.73 23.53
N LYS A 412 -19.91 -18.49 23.83
CA LYS A 412 -19.10 -17.65 22.93
C LYS A 412 -17.76 -18.32 22.56
N THR A 413 -17.41 -18.28 21.28
CA THR A 413 -16.28 -19.04 20.71
C THR A 413 -14.90 -18.63 21.28
N LYS A 414 -14.71 -17.34 21.58
CA LYS A 414 -13.45 -16.83 22.21
C LYS A 414 -13.22 -17.36 23.62
N LEU A 415 -14.28 -17.48 24.43
CA LEU A 415 -14.18 -17.96 25.82
C LEU A 415 -13.93 -19.47 25.87
N LEU A 416 -14.49 -20.22 24.93
CA LEU A 416 -14.24 -21.66 24.79
C LEU A 416 -12.76 -21.96 24.46
N ARG A 417 -12.15 -21.18 23.56
CA ARG A 417 -10.73 -21.34 23.19
C ARG A 417 -9.76 -21.04 24.33
N ARG A 418 -10.08 -20.09 25.22
CA ARG A 418 -9.22 -19.75 26.37
C ARG A 418 -9.17 -20.84 27.44
N ARG A 419 -10.24 -21.63 27.62
CA ARG A 419 -10.28 -22.69 28.65
C ARG A 419 -9.76 -24.04 28.15
N VAL A 420 -9.76 -24.30 26.84
CA VAL A 420 -9.20 -25.53 26.27
C VAL A 420 -7.71 -25.34 26.01
N GLY A 421 -6.87 -25.71 26.98
CA GLY A 421 -5.42 -25.71 26.81
C GLY A 421 -4.99 -26.69 25.71
N ARG A 422 -4.24 -26.20 24.72
CA ARG A 422 -3.55 -27.05 23.73
C ARG A 422 -2.05 -26.93 23.91
N ARG A 423 -1.34 -28.05 23.88
CA ARG A 423 0.11 -28.07 23.66
C ARG A 423 0.35 -28.21 22.14
N PRO A 424 0.82 -27.17 21.46
CA PRO A 424 1.19 -27.28 20.05
C PRO A 424 2.43 -28.17 19.89
N THR A 425 2.47 -28.95 18.81
CA THR A 425 3.61 -29.81 18.44
C THR A 425 4.77 -29.04 17.78
N SER A 426 4.57 -27.78 17.42
CA SER A 426 5.61 -26.89 16.86
C SER A 426 5.75 -25.64 17.73
N LEU A 427 6.93 -25.44 18.31
CA LEU A 427 7.28 -24.21 19.00
C LEU A 427 7.73 -23.17 17.96
N PHE A 428 7.07 -22.01 17.94
CA PHE A 428 7.59 -20.84 17.25
C PHE A 428 8.88 -20.42 17.94
N GLY A 429 9.90 -19.99 17.18
CA GLY A 429 11.22 -19.56 17.65
C GLY A 429 11.23 -18.27 18.48
N LYS A 430 10.28 -18.10 19.40
CA LYS A 430 10.34 -17.13 20.49
C LYS A 430 10.85 -17.81 21.74
N CYS A 431 11.65 -17.07 22.52
CA CYS A 431 12.22 -17.52 23.77
C CYS A 431 11.14 -18.16 24.66
N LEU A 432 11.44 -19.32 25.28
CA LEU A 432 10.50 -20.16 26.03
C LEU A 432 9.62 -19.37 27.05
N ARG A 433 10.15 -18.25 27.56
CA ARG A 433 9.51 -17.33 28.51
C ARG A 433 8.31 -16.56 27.92
N ASP A 434 8.29 -16.26 26.63
CA ASP A 434 7.17 -15.58 25.96
C ASP A 434 6.04 -16.54 25.59
N THR A 435 6.39 -17.80 25.28
CA THR A 435 5.41 -18.87 25.01
C THR A 435 4.57 -19.24 26.24
N THR A 436 5.16 -19.21 27.44
CA THR A 436 4.41 -19.40 28.70
C THR A 436 3.59 -18.16 29.04
N ALA A 437 4.09 -16.94 28.79
CA ALA A 437 3.36 -15.70 29.01
C ALA A 437 2.11 -15.53 28.11
N LEU A 438 2.14 -16.04 26.88
CA LEU A 438 0.98 -16.09 25.96
C LEU A 438 -0.17 -16.94 26.49
N SER A 439 0.11 -17.93 27.35
CA SER A 439 -0.92 -18.74 28.03
C SER A 439 -1.38 -18.12 29.35
N ALA A 440 -0.52 -17.34 30.02
CA ALA A 440 -0.75 -16.87 31.39
C ALA A 440 -1.54 -15.55 31.49
N LYS A 441 -1.48 -14.66 30.48
CA LYS A 441 -2.21 -13.35 30.51
C LYS A 441 -3.74 -13.41 30.47
N GLY A 442 -4.33 -14.61 30.56
CA GLY A 442 -5.76 -14.82 30.75
C GLY A 442 -6.12 -15.58 32.04
N ALA A 443 -5.15 -15.88 32.90
CA ALA A 443 -5.29 -16.75 34.05
C ALA A 443 -4.75 -16.12 35.35
N ASP A 444 -4.87 -14.80 35.52
CA ASP A 444 -4.75 -14.20 36.84
C ASP A 444 -6.14 -14.13 37.47
N ILE A 445 -6.43 -15.11 38.32
CA ILE A 445 -7.18 -15.06 39.58
C ILE A 445 -7.11 -16.50 40.13
N LEU A 446 -6.10 -16.77 40.96
CA LEU A 446 -6.23 -17.41 42.29
C LEU A 446 -4.84 -17.67 42.85
N ALA A 447 -4.47 -16.85 43.82
CA ALA A 447 -3.47 -17.17 44.81
C ALA A 447 -3.90 -18.45 45.55
N SER A 448 -3.02 -19.45 45.61
CA SER A 448 -2.93 -20.51 46.61
C SER A 448 -2.12 -21.67 46.04
N VAL A 449 -0.78 -21.54 46.04
CA VAL A 449 0.16 -22.65 46.28
C VAL A 449 1.47 -22.00 46.75
N ASN A 450 1.45 -21.34 47.90
CA ASN A 450 2.66 -21.10 48.69
C ASN A 450 2.32 -21.54 50.11
N GLY A 451 2.28 -22.86 50.28
CA GLY A 451 2.12 -23.53 51.55
C GLY A 451 3.07 -24.71 51.58
N SER A 452 4.16 -24.53 52.33
CA SER A 452 4.97 -25.57 52.97
C SER A 452 5.48 -26.75 52.11
N ALA A 453 6.74 -26.66 51.69
CA ALA A 453 7.72 -27.72 51.99
C ALA A 453 9.12 -27.12 51.90
N SER A 454 9.60 -26.70 53.07
CA SER A 454 11.01 -26.51 53.41
C SER A 454 11.84 -27.76 53.14
N GLY A 455 13.09 -27.59 52.73
CA GLY A 455 14.15 -28.54 53.07
C GLY A 455 15.19 -28.82 51.99
N SER A 456 16.41 -28.39 52.29
CA SER A 456 17.71 -28.88 51.76
C SER A 456 18.10 -28.41 50.34
N ARG A 457 19.01 -27.44 50.23
CA ARG A 457 20.49 -27.51 50.33
C ARG A 457 21.18 -28.03 49.05
N GLU A 458 22.18 -27.23 48.66
CA GLU A 458 23.44 -27.56 47.98
C GLU A 458 23.54 -27.49 46.44
N HIS A 459 24.32 -26.49 46.01
CA HIS A 459 25.40 -26.51 44.99
C HIS A 459 25.36 -27.60 43.90
N PHE A 460 25.17 -27.21 42.64
CA PHE A 460 26.25 -26.93 41.67
C PHE A 460 25.67 -26.23 40.43
#